data_AF-A0A560EQF0-F1
#
_entry.id   AF-A0A560EQF0-F1
#
_cell.length_a   1.000
_cell.length_b   1.000
_cell.length_c   1.000
_cell.angle_alpha   90.00
_cell.angle_beta   90.00
_cell.angle_gamma   90.00
#
_symmetry.space_group_name_H-M   'P 1'
#
loop_
_entity.id
_entity.type
_entity.pdbx_description
1 polymer ?
#
loop_
_entity_poly.entity_id
_entity_poly.type
_entity_poly.pdbx_seq_one_letter_code
_entity_poly.pdbx_strand_id
1 'polypeptide(L)'
;MEIHAPESPIQSLKDFAIHIGVVTVGILIALGLEQAVEAYHRHELARQAVESFHAELAENRKAVQEVMAEIAGHNSRAEEDIALLTAWQQGKGAAGTELKYPGIRLDLMSSASWDAAIATQALGELPYDAVRRYAEAYAGFRLFTEQEKAQLAEWQDMRLFGIDPAQMNPTQRQSLIERLRHYQNYVIVLTMAGKGALAAADRALEAPKGPKGN
;
A
#
# COMPACT_ATOMS: atom_id res chain seq x y z
N MET A 1 4.03 -53.15 52.73
CA MET A 1 3.55 -52.19 51.73
C MET A 1 2.14 -52.63 51.39
N GLU A 2 1.18 -52.22 52.21
CA GLU A 2 -0.22 -52.60 52.04
C GLU A 2 -0.82 -51.68 50.97
N ILE A 3 -1.19 -52.29 49.85
CA ILE A 3 -1.87 -51.64 48.75
C ILE A 3 -3.35 -51.62 49.16
N HIS A 4 -3.84 -50.49 49.67
CA HIS A 4 -5.27 -50.27 49.83
C HIS A 4 -5.90 -50.16 48.44
N ALA A 5 -6.71 -51.15 48.07
CA ALA A 5 -7.59 -51.06 46.92
C ALA A 5 -8.66 -49.98 47.21
N PRO A 6 -9.02 -49.13 46.23
CA PRO A 6 -9.96 -48.04 46.46
C PRO A 6 -11.36 -48.56 46.83
N GLU A 7 -11.83 -48.20 48.03
CA GLU A 7 -13.17 -48.49 48.56
C GLU A 7 -14.24 -47.63 47.88
N SER A 8 -14.52 -47.90 46.60
CA SER A 8 -15.86 -47.85 46.00
C SER A 8 -15.73 -48.25 44.52
N PRO A 9 -16.04 -49.49 44.16
CA PRO A 9 -16.20 -49.86 42.75
C PRO A 9 -17.28 -48.96 42.15
N ILE A 10 -17.18 -48.59 40.89
CA ILE A 10 -18.27 -47.90 40.19
C ILE A 10 -19.44 -48.90 40.13
N GLN A 11 -20.40 -48.80 41.06
CA GLN A 11 -21.35 -49.90 41.31
C GLN A 11 -22.51 -49.93 40.30
N SER A 12 -22.55 -49.02 39.33
CA SER A 12 -23.70 -48.84 38.43
C SER A 12 -23.31 -48.12 37.14
N LEU A 13 -23.86 -48.56 35.99
CA LEU A 13 -23.77 -47.85 34.70
C LEU A 13 -24.27 -46.41 34.79
N LYS A 14 -25.21 -46.14 35.71
CA LYS A 14 -25.75 -44.80 35.97
C LYS A 14 -24.69 -43.89 36.58
N ASP A 15 -23.91 -44.38 37.55
CA ASP A 15 -22.88 -43.58 38.22
C ASP A 15 -21.72 -43.29 37.26
N PHE A 16 -21.36 -44.27 36.43
CA PHE A 16 -20.41 -44.07 35.33
C PHE A 16 -20.88 -43.00 34.33
N ALA A 17 -22.15 -43.06 33.90
CA ALA A 17 -22.72 -42.09 32.97
C ALA A 17 -22.81 -40.67 33.56
N ILE A 18 -23.14 -40.54 34.85
CA ILE A 18 -23.14 -39.26 35.55
C ILE A 18 -21.71 -38.69 35.63
N HIS A 19 -20.72 -39.52 35.97
CA HIS A 19 -19.33 -39.07 36.08
C HIS A 19 -18.78 -38.59 34.74
N ILE A 20 -19.02 -39.35 33.66
CA ILE A 20 -18.68 -38.90 32.30
C ILE A 20 -19.44 -37.63 31.94
N GLY A 21 -20.73 -37.53 32.28
CA GLY A 21 -21.53 -36.34 32.03
C GLY A 21 -20.93 -35.10 32.68
N VAL A 22 -20.54 -35.19 33.96
CA VAL A 22 -19.91 -34.08 34.70
C VAL A 22 -18.57 -33.69 34.09
N VAL A 23 -17.69 -34.66 33.78
CA VAL A 23 -16.38 -34.38 33.15
C VAL A 23 -16.57 -33.74 31.77
N THR A 24 -17.48 -34.27 30.97
CA THR A 24 -17.78 -33.73 29.62
C THR A 24 -18.31 -32.31 29.71
N VAL A 25 -19.24 -32.02 30.64
CA VAL A 25 -19.75 -30.67 30.88
C VAL A 25 -18.63 -29.72 31.30
N GLY A 26 -17.75 -30.14 32.21
CA GLY A 26 -16.60 -29.33 32.63
C GLY A 26 -15.67 -28.96 31.46
N ILE A 27 -15.35 -29.93 30.59
CA ILE A 27 -14.52 -29.71 29.39
C ILE A 27 -15.22 -28.79 28.39
N LEU A 28 -16.51 -29.00 28.14
CA LEU A 28 -17.29 -28.17 27.21
C LEU A 28 -17.38 -26.72 27.68
N ILE A 29 -17.53 -26.47 28.99
CA ILE A 29 -17.54 -25.12 29.54
C ILE A 29 -16.16 -24.47 29.40
N ALA A 30 -15.08 -25.20 29.71
CA ALA A 30 -13.72 -24.69 29.58
C ALA A 30 -13.41 -24.28 28.14
N LEU A 31 -13.66 -25.19 27.18
CA LEU A 31 -13.47 -24.92 25.74
C LEU A 31 -14.41 -23.81 25.26
N GLY A 32 -15.67 -23.82 25.67
CA GLY A 32 -16.66 -22.81 25.25
C GLY A 32 -16.26 -21.39 25.67
N LEU A 33 -15.77 -21.23 26.90
CA LEU A 33 -15.30 -19.93 27.41
C LEU A 33 -14.01 -19.48 26.70
N GLU A 34 -13.08 -20.39 26.48
CA GLU A 34 -11.84 -20.13 25.75
C GLU A 34 -12.14 -19.63 24.32
N GLN A 35 -12.99 -20.35 23.58
CA GLN A 35 -13.40 -19.96 22.24
C GLN A 35 -14.17 -18.63 22.23
N ALA A 36 -14.98 -18.34 23.25
CA ALA A 36 -15.73 -17.09 23.33
C ALA A 36 -14.80 -15.87 23.54
N VAL A 37 -13.83 -16.00 24.45
CA VAL A 37 -12.83 -14.95 24.70
C VAL A 37 -11.95 -14.75 23.47
N GLU A 38 -11.51 -15.82 22.82
CA GLU A 38 -10.72 -15.74 21.60
C GLU A 38 -11.49 -15.06 20.47
N ALA A 39 -12.76 -15.44 20.25
CA ALA A 39 -13.61 -14.81 19.24
C ALA A 39 -13.76 -13.30 19.48
N TYR A 40 -13.93 -12.87 20.74
CA TYR A 40 -13.97 -11.46 21.09
C TYR A 40 -12.67 -10.72 20.72
N HIS A 41 -11.52 -11.30 21.05
CA HIS A 41 -10.22 -10.70 20.70
C HIS A 41 -10.02 -10.62 19.19
N ARG A 42 -10.41 -11.65 18.43
CA ARG A 42 -10.33 -11.63 16.96
C ARG A 42 -11.21 -10.53 16.35
N HIS A 43 -12.45 -10.39 16.84
CA HIS A 43 -13.35 -9.32 16.38
C HIS A 43 -12.81 -7.93 16.69
N GLU A 44 -12.27 -7.72 17.89
CA GLU A 44 -11.71 -6.43 18.27
C GLU A 44 -10.45 -6.09 17.45
N LEU A 45 -9.58 -7.07 17.21
CA LEU A 45 -8.42 -6.92 16.34
C LEU A 45 -8.81 -6.56 14.90
N ALA A 46 -9.85 -7.21 14.36
CA ALA A 46 -10.36 -6.92 13.02
C ALA A 46 -10.95 -5.51 12.92
N ARG A 47 -11.66 -5.04 13.96
CA ARG A 47 -12.17 -3.67 14.05
C ARG A 47 -11.03 -2.66 14.03
N GLN A 48 -10.00 -2.86 14.85
CA GLN A 48 -8.82 -1.99 14.90
C GLN A 48 -8.06 -1.98 13.56
N ALA A 49 -7.97 -3.12 12.88
CA ALA A 49 -7.36 -3.22 11.56
C ALA A 49 -8.11 -2.37 10.53
N VAL A 50 -9.45 -2.44 10.51
CA VAL A 50 -10.28 -1.62 9.60
C VAL A 50 -10.13 -0.13 9.87
N GLU A 51 -10.13 0.29 11.13
CA GLU A 51 -9.91 1.69 11.52
C GLU A 51 -8.53 2.19 11.06
N SER A 52 -7.51 1.37 11.26
CA SER A 52 -6.14 1.67 10.81
C SER A 52 -6.04 1.74 9.29
N PHE A 53 -6.71 0.83 8.56
CA PHE A 53 -6.77 0.89 7.09
C PHE A 53 -7.41 2.18 6.60
N HIS A 54 -8.53 2.61 7.20
CA HIS A 54 -9.19 3.83 6.78
C HIS A 54 -8.30 5.07 6.96
N ALA A 55 -7.61 5.17 8.10
CA ALA A 55 -6.69 6.27 8.35
C ALA A 55 -5.51 6.25 7.35
N GLU A 56 -4.83 5.10 7.23
CA GLU A 56 -3.66 4.94 6.37
C GLU A 56 -4.00 5.16 4.88
N LEU A 57 -5.12 4.61 4.41
CA LEU A 57 -5.56 4.81 3.01
C LEU A 57 -5.94 6.26 2.74
N ALA A 58 -6.55 6.97 3.68
CA ALA A 58 -6.90 8.38 3.52
C ALA A 58 -5.63 9.26 3.42
N GLU A 59 -4.63 8.98 4.25
CA GLU A 59 -3.33 9.68 4.21
C GLU A 59 -2.59 9.41 2.90
N ASN A 60 -2.43 8.14 2.52
CA ASN A 60 -1.78 7.76 1.25
C ASN A 60 -2.52 8.36 0.05
N ARG A 61 -3.85 8.33 0.05
CA ARG A 61 -4.67 8.94 -0.99
C ARG A 61 -4.38 10.43 -1.12
N LYS A 62 -4.32 11.16 0.00
CA LYS A 62 -4.00 12.59 -0.01
C LYS A 62 -2.60 12.83 -0.58
N ALA A 63 -1.61 12.05 -0.18
CA ALA A 63 -0.25 12.18 -0.71
C ALA A 63 -0.20 11.95 -2.23
N VAL A 64 -0.87 10.91 -2.75
CA VAL A 64 -0.98 10.71 -4.21
C VAL A 64 -1.67 11.90 -4.89
N GLN A 65 -2.72 12.48 -4.30
CA GLN A 65 -3.37 13.67 -4.88
C GLN A 65 -2.42 14.86 -4.98
N GLU A 66 -1.59 15.08 -3.97
CA GLU A 66 -0.59 16.16 -3.97
C GLU A 66 0.46 15.94 -5.06
N VAL A 67 1.00 14.72 -5.19
CA VAL A 67 1.93 14.38 -6.28
C VAL A 67 1.27 14.62 -7.64
N MET A 68 0.04 14.14 -7.83
CA MET A 68 -0.70 14.28 -9.07
C MET A 68 -0.96 15.74 -9.46
N ALA A 69 -1.13 16.63 -8.48
CA ALA A 69 -1.28 18.07 -8.72
C ALA A 69 0.03 18.72 -9.18
N GLU A 70 1.17 18.27 -8.64
CA GLU A 70 2.49 18.79 -8.94
C GLU A 70 2.99 18.37 -10.33
N ILE A 71 2.84 17.07 -10.66
CA ILE A 71 3.35 16.52 -11.92
C ILE A 71 2.66 17.08 -13.17
N ALA A 72 1.50 17.73 -13.03
CA ALA A 72 0.79 18.38 -14.13
C ALA A 72 1.66 19.41 -14.86
N GLY A 73 2.60 20.07 -14.16
CA GLY A 73 3.54 21.03 -14.75
C GLY A 73 4.83 20.44 -15.30
N HIS A 74 5.12 19.16 -15.03
CA HIS A 74 6.41 18.57 -15.35
C HIS A 74 6.64 18.38 -16.86
N ASN A 75 5.58 18.08 -17.62
CA ASN A 75 5.68 17.94 -19.07
C ASN A 75 6.06 19.27 -19.74
N SER A 76 5.42 20.37 -19.36
CA SER A 76 5.76 21.70 -19.88
C SER A 76 7.19 22.10 -19.53
N ARG A 77 7.65 21.78 -18.32
CA ARG A 77 9.04 22.00 -17.91
C ARG A 77 10.03 21.22 -18.79
N ALA A 78 9.76 19.95 -19.06
CA ALA A 78 10.59 19.13 -19.94
C ALA A 78 10.61 19.67 -21.38
N GLU A 79 9.47 20.15 -21.89
CA GLU A 79 9.38 20.79 -23.21
C GLU A 79 10.22 22.05 -23.32
N GLU A 80 10.19 22.91 -22.29
CA GLU A 80 11.02 24.12 -22.23
C GLU A 80 12.52 23.78 -22.30
N ASP A 81 12.97 22.79 -21.53
CA ASP A 81 14.38 22.35 -21.53
C ASP A 81 14.78 21.70 -22.86
N ILE A 82 13.90 20.89 -23.47
CA ILE A 82 14.13 20.32 -24.82
C ILE A 82 14.25 21.43 -25.87
N ALA A 83 13.40 22.46 -25.81
CA ALA A 83 13.45 23.59 -26.73
C ALA A 83 14.77 24.37 -26.60
N LEU A 84 15.22 24.58 -25.36
CA LEU A 84 16.50 25.22 -25.07
C LEU A 84 17.67 24.42 -25.66
N LEU A 85 17.73 23.12 -25.41
CA LEU A 85 18.78 22.24 -25.94
C LEU A 85 18.79 22.20 -27.48
N THR A 86 17.60 22.20 -28.08
CA THR A 86 17.42 22.22 -29.54
C THR A 86 17.92 23.54 -30.14
N ALA A 87 17.63 24.68 -29.50
CA ALA A 87 18.15 25.99 -29.94
C ALA A 87 19.69 26.03 -29.92
N TRP A 88 20.31 25.44 -28.90
CA TRP A 88 21.76 25.28 -28.82
C TRP A 88 22.34 24.38 -29.90
N GLN A 89 21.67 23.30 -30.30
CA GLN A 89 22.08 22.48 -31.45
C GLN A 89 22.02 23.25 -32.78
N GLN A 90 21.11 24.21 -32.91
CA GLN A 90 20.95 25.04 -34.11
C GLN A 90 21.86 26.28 -34.13
N GLY A 91 22.74 26.44 -33.14
CA GLY A 91 23.60 27.63 -33.00
C GLY A 91 22.85 28.90 -32.58
N LYS A 92 21.62 28.78 -32.07
CA LYS A 92 20.76 29.87 -31.60
C LYS A 92 20.68 29.95 -30.07
N GLY A 93 21.59 29.26 -29.37
CA GLY A 93 21.65 29.25 -27.92
C GLY A 93 22.02 30.61 -27.34
N ALA A 94 21.39 30.99 -26.24
CA ALA A 94 21.74 32.19 -25.48
C ALA A 94 22.53 31.80 -24.23
N ALA A 95 23.76 32.31 -24.10
CA ALA A 95 24.59 32.13 -22.91
C ALA A 95 23.88 32.68 -21.66
N GLY A 96 24.08 32.01 -20.52
CA GLY A 96 23.40 32.37 -19.26
C GLY A 96 21.97 31.85 -19.12
N THR A 97 21.49 31.04 -20.08
CA THR A 97 20.19 30.35 -19.94
C THR A 97 20.42 28.93 -19.44
N GLU A 98 19.94 28.64 -18.23
CA GLU A 98 20.11 27.36 -17.55
C GLU A 98 18.87 26.46 -17.71
N LEU A 99 19.13 25.16 -17.79
CA LEU A 99 18.12 24.10 -17.67
C LEU A 99 17.59 24.08 -16.25
N LYS A 100 16.29 23.90 -16.13
CA LYS A 100 15.62 23.86 -14.82
C LYS A 100 15.35 22.45 -14.34
N TYR A 101 15.27 21.50 -15.27
CA TYR A 101 14.84 20.12 -15.06
C TYR A 101 13.41 20.02 -14.50
N PRO A 102 12.64 18.98 -14.89
CA PRO A 102 11.41 18.67 -14.18
C PRO A 102 11.71 18.26 -12.73
N GLY A 103 10.77 18.55 -11.83
CA GLY A 103 10.89 18.25 -10.41
C GLY A 103 10.91 16.74 -10.12
N ILE A 104 11.32 16.39 -8.91
CA ILE A 104 11.16 15.05 -8.35
C ILE A 104 10.43 15.13 -7.03
N ARG A 105 9.60 14.13 -6.79
CA ARG A 105 8.98 13.85 -5.51
C ARG A 105 9.08 12.36 -5.23
N LEU A 106 9.27 12.04 -3.95
CA LEU A 106 9.21 10.68 -3.45
C LEU A 106 8.43 10.73 -2.14
N ASP A 107 7.18 10.28 -2.18
CA ASP A 107 6.41 10.07 -0.97
C ASP A 107 6.38 8.58 -0.65
N LEU A 108 6.73 8.23 0.59
CA LEU A 108 6.66 6.86 1.07
C LEU A 108 5.24 6.58 1.52
N MET A 109 4.48 5.87 0.68
CA MET A 109 3.15 5.37 1.07
C MET A 109 3.30 4.29 2.14
N SER A 110 2.56 4.39 3.24
CA SER A 110 2.56 3.35 4.28
C SER A 110 1.78 2.11 3.81
N SER A 111 2.28 0.93 4.16
CA SER A 111 1.54 -0.34 4.14
C SER A 111 1.52 -1.01 5.51
N ALA A 112 1.94 -0.30 6.57
CA ALA A 112 2.19 -0.86 7.88
C ALA A 112 0.92 -1.50 8.47
N SER A 113 -0.22 -0.83 8.29
CA SER A 113 -1.51 -1.35 8.78
C SER A 113 -1.87 -2.66 8.08
N TRP A 114 -1.70 -2.71 6.75
CA TRP A 114 -1.95 -3.91 5.95
C TRP A 114 -1.04 -5.08 6.34
N ASP A 115 0.26 -4.82 6.46
CA ASP A 115 1.25 -5.84 6.80
C ASP A 115 1.05 -6.38 8.23
N ALA A 116 0.70 -5.49 9.18
CA ALA A 116 0.35 -5.89 10.53
C ALA A 116 -0.91 -6.78 10.56
N ALA A 117 -1.96 -6.42 9.81
CA ALA A 117 -3.18 -7.22 9.76
C ALA A 117 -2.99 -8.61 9.13
N ILE A 118 -2.06 -8.75 8.18
CA ILE A 118 -1.63 -10.07 7.68
C ILE A 118 -0.92 -10.84 8.79
N ALA A 119 0.06 -10.23 9.45
CA ALA A 119 0.88 -10.87 10.46
C ALA A 119 0.06 -11.33 11.68
N THR A 120 -0.97 -10.57 12.07
CA THR A 120 -1.85 -10.89 13.20
C THR A 120 -3.09 -11.69 12.80
N GLN A 121 -3.22 -12.07 11.52
CA GLN A 121 -4.37 -12.79 10.97
C GLN A 121 -5.72 -12.08 11.15
N ALA A 122 -5.71 -10.76 11.39
CA ALA A 122 -6.91 -9.95 11.59
C ALA A 122 -7.88 -9.98 10.39
N LEU A 123 -7.35 -10.25 9.19
CA LEU A 123 -8.13 -10.33 7.95
C LEU A 123 -9.15 -11.48 7.94
N GLY A 124 -8.96 -12.52 8.76
CA GLY A 124 -9.82 -13.70 8.77
C GLY A 124 -11.26 -13.44 9.22
N GLU A 125 -11.48 -12.39 10.01
CA GLU A 125 -12.80 -11.99 10.51
C GLU A 125 -13.53 -11.02 9.56
N LEU A 126 -12.86 -10.57 8.49
CA LEU A 126 -13.42 -9.59 7.55
C LEU A 126 -14.10 -10.29 6.37
N PRO A 127 -15.17 -9.69 5.79
CA PRO A 127 -15.75 -10.18 4.56
C PRO A 127 -14.72 -10.18 3.42
N TYR A 128 -14.71 -11.24 2.62
CA TYR A 128 -13.75 -11.41 1.51
C TYR A 128 -13.71 -10.18 0.56
N ASP A 129 -14.86 -9.63 0.19
CA ASP A 129 -14.93 -8.45 -0.68
C ASP A 129 -14.38 -7.18 -0.03
N ALA A 130 -14.38 -7.07 1.31
CA ALA A 130 -13.72 -5.97 2.00
C ALA A 130 -12.20 -6.15 1.93
N VAL A 131 -11.69 -7.34 2.27
CA VAL A 131 -10.26 -7.66 2.19
C VAL A 131 -9.71 -7.43 0.78
N ARG A 132 -10.45 -7.86 -0.25
CA ARG A 132 -10.07 -7.65 -1.66
C ARG A 132 -9.96 -6.16 -2.01
N ARG A 133 -10.92 -5.33 -1.57
CA ARG A 133 -10.88 -3.88 -1.83
C ARG A 133 -9.68 -3.21 -1.17
N TYR A 134 -9.38 -3.55 0.08
CA TYR A 134 -8.17 -3.05 0.74
C TYR A 134 -6.90 -3.51 0.04
N ALA A 135 -6.80 -4.79 -0.32
CA ALA A 135 -5.66 -5.33 -1.05
C ALA A 135 -5.43 -4.60 -2.39
N GLU A 136 -6.49 -4.34 -3.15
CA GLU A 136 -6.42 -3.57 -4.41
C GLU A 136 -5.90 -2.14 -4.18
N ALA A 137 -6.34 -1.47 -3.11
CA ALA A 137 -5.87 -0.11 -2.79
C ALA A 137 -4.38 -0.10 -2.42
N TYR A 138 -3.94 -0.99 -1.53
CA TYR A 138 -2.52 -1.10 -1.17
C TYR A 138 -1.64 -1.51 -2.35
N ALA A 139 -2.11 -2.40 -3.23
CA ALA A 139 -1.40 -2.76 -4.45
C ALA A 139 -1.26 -1.55 -5.40
N GLY A 140 -2.30 -0.72 -5.51
CA GLY A 140 -2.26 0.52 -6.28
C GLY A 140 -1.21 1.50 -5.75
N PHE A 141 -1.17 1.75 -4.43
CA PHE A 141 -0.15 2.61 -3.81
C PHE A 141 1.26 2.06 -3.96
N ARG A 142 1.44 0.74 -3.85
CA ARG A 142 2.73 0.10 -4.09
C ARG A 142 3.21 0.32 -5.52
N LEU A 143 2.34 0.08 -6.51
CA LEU A 143 2.68 0.32 -7.91
C LEU A 143 3.07 1.79 -8.15
N PHE A 144 2.32 2.73 -7.59
CA PHE A 144 2.62 4.16 -7.68
C PHE A 144 4.00 4.50 -7.09
N THR A 145 4.29 4.03 -5.88
CA THR A 145 5.57 4.27 -5.19
C THR A 145 6.74 3.65 -5.95
N GLU A 146 6.57 2.45 -6.52
CA GLU A 146 7.62 1.82 -7.34
C GLU A 146 7.90 2.61 -8.62
N GLN A 147 6.89 3.23 -9.23
CA GLN A 147 7.10 4.16 -10.34
C GLN A 147 7.87 5.41 -9.89
N GLU A 148 7.51 6.04 -8.76
CA GLU A 148 8.28 7.17 -8.20
C GLU A 148 9.75 6.83 -7.94
N LYS A 149 10.02 5.66 -7.36
CA LYS A 149 11.40 5.18 -7.14
C LYS A 149 12.18 5.01 -8.44
N ALA A 150 11.57 4.41 -9.47
CA ALA A 150 12.22 4.22 -10.76
C ALA A 150 12.63 5.56 -11.40
N GLN A 151 11.83 6.61 -11.21
CA GLN A 151 12.12 7.94 -11.74
C GLN A 151 13.29 8.65 -11.06
N LEU A 152 13.56 8.36 -9.79
CA LEU A 152 14.69 8.98 -9.10
C LEU A 152 16.03 8.67 -9.78
N ALA A 153 16.21 7.44 -10.25
CA ALA A 153 17.41 7.03 -10.96
C ALA A 153 17.57 7.80 -12.28
N GLU A 154 16.50 7.87 -13.09
CA GLU A 154 16.48 8.63 -14.34
C GLU A 154 16.77 10.13 -14.13
N TRP A 155 16.24 10.71 -13.05
CA TRP A 155 16.48 12.11 -12.72
C TRP A 155 17.92 12.38 -12.27
N GLN A 156 18.51 11.45 -11.50
CA GLN A 156 19.93 11.54 -11.13
C GLN A 156 20.84 11.51 -12.37
N ASP A 157 20.54 10.61 -13.32
CA ASP A 157 21.25 10.52 -14.59
C ASP A 157 21.15 11.82 -15.41
N MET A 158 19.96 12.43 -15.49
CA MET A 158 19.77 13.70 -16.19
C MET A 158 20.63 14.82 -15.57
N ARG A 159 20.77 14.85 -14.23
CA ARG A 159 21.57 15.87 -13.56
C ARG A 159 23.07 15.77 -13.83
N LEU A 160 23.58 14.62 -14.28
CA LEU A 160 25.00 14.46 -14.63
C LEU A 160 25.42 15.34 -15.81
N PHE A 161 24.46 15.76 -16.66
CA PHE A 161 24.74 16.67 -17.77
C PHE A 161 25.00 18.11 -17.31
N GLY A 162 24.64 18.47 -16.08
CA GLY A 162 24.72 19.83 -15.57
C GLY A 162 23.57 20.72 -16.06
N ILE A 163 23.57 21.98 -15.66
CA ILE A 163 22.46 22.92 -15.95
C ILE A 163 22.75 23.87 -17.11
N ASP A 164 24.01 24.03 -17.53
CA ASP A 164 24.40 24.98 -18.58
C ASP A 164 24.56 24.26 -19.94
N PRO A 165 23.65 24.47 -20.91
CA PRO A 165 23.76 23.87 -22.23
C PRO A 165 25.02 24.29 -23.02
N ALA A 166 25.62 25.43 -22.67
CA ALA A 166 26.84 25.92 -23.32
C ALA A 166 28.03 24.97 -23.09
N GLN A 167 28.07 24.31 -21.92
CA GLN A 167 29.12 23.34 -21.56
C GLN A 167 28.93 21.97 -22.22
N MET A 168 27.75 21.72 -22.80
CA MET A 168 27.42 20.42 -23.39
C MET A 168 27.87 20.37 -24.86
N ASN A 169 28.51 19.27 -25.24
CA ASN A 169 28.76 18.98 -26.65
C ASN A 169 27.45 18.54 -27.38
N PRO A 170 27.42 18.52 -28.73
CA PRO A 170 26.20 18.18 -29.47
C PRO A 170 25.60 16.81 -29.12
N THR A 171 26.44 15.80 -28.86
CA THR A 171 26.00 14.46 -28.46
C THR A 171 25.36 14.48 -27.08
N GLN A 172 25.95 15.18 -26.11
CA GLN A 172 25.40 15.33 -24.76
C GLN A 172 24.03 16.00 -24.79
N ARG A 173 23.86 17.06 -25.60
CA ARG A 173 22.56 17.72 -25.78
C ARG A 173 21.52 16.76 -26.36
N GLN A 174 21.90 15.98 -27.36
CA GLN A 174 21.00 15.00 -27.98
C GLN A 174 20.57 13.91 -26.98
N SER A 175 21.53 13.34 -26.24
CA SER A 175 21.22 12.34 -25.21
C SER A 175 20.34 12.89 -24.10
N LEU A 176 20.53 14.15 -23.70
CA LEU A 176 19.67 14.77 -22.69
C LEU A 176 18.25 15.02 -23.22
N ILE A 177 18.09 15.43 -24.49
CA ILE A 177 16.76 15.54 -25.14
C ILE A 177 16.05 14.18 -25.11
N GLU A 178 16.75 13.08 -25.42
CA GLU A 178 16.17 11.73 -25.38
C GLU A 178 15.73 11.33 -23.97
N ARG A 179 16.53 11.64 -22.95
CA ARG A 179 16.18 11.39 -21.54
C ARG A 179 14.99 12.24 -21.07
N LEU A 180 14.91 13.51 -21.45
CA LEU A 180 13.76 14.36 -21.15
C LEU A 180 12.47 13.84 -21.82
N ARG A 181 12.56 13.29 -23.04
CA ARG A 181 11.42 12.61 -23.67
C ARG A 181 11.04 11.31 -22.96
N HIS A 182 12.02 10.55 -22.50
CA HIS A 182 11.77 9.36 -21.68
C HIS A 182 11.07 9.73 -20.37
N TYR A 183 11.50 10.83 -19.73
CA TYR A 183 10.84 11.41 -18.56
C TYR A 183 9.36 11.75 -18.82
N GLN A 184 9.04 12.33 -19.98
CA GLN A 184 7.63 12.61 -20.33
C GLN A 184 6.79 11.33 -20.44
N ASN A 185 7.35 10.23 -20.96
CA ASN A 185 6.66 8.94 -20.97
C ASN A 185 6.42 8.41 -19.56
N TYR A 186 7.40 8.58 -18.66
CA TYR A 186 7.21 8.27 -17.25
C TYR A 186 6.03 9.04 -16.64
N VAL A 187 5.91 10.36 -16.88
CA VAL A 187 4.81 11.18 -16.34
C VAL A 187 3.45 10.62 -16.76
N ILE A 188 3.33 10.09 -17.98
CA ILE A 188 2.12 9.42 -18.45
C ILE A 188 1.82 8.17 -17.61
N VAL A 189 2.81 7.30 -17.42
CA VAL A 189 2.66 6.05 -16.64
C VAL A 189 2.34 6.35 -15.19
N LEU A 190 3.05 7.30 -14.56
CA LEU A 190 2.79 7.73 -13.19
C LEU A 190 1.37 8.29 -13.04
N THR A 191 0.91 9.09 -14.00
CA THR A 191 -0.46 9.61 -14.02
C THR A 191 -1.50 8.49 -14.07
N MET A 192 -1.25 7.45 -14.87
CA MET A 192 -2.12 6.27 -14.95
C MET A 192 -2.12 5.49 -13.63
N ALA A 193 -0.95 5.23 -13.06
CA ALA A 193 -0.81 4.53 -11.78
C ALA A 193 -1.49 5.30 -10.65
N GLY A 194 -1.30 6.62 -10.58
CA GLY A 194 -1.91 7.48 -9.56
C GLY A 194 -3.43 7.50 -9.66
N LYS A 195 -4.00 7.65 -10.87
CA LYS A 195 -5.45 7.52 -11.08
C LYS A 195 -5.99 6.16 -10.65
N GLY A 196 -5.27 5.08 -10.96
CA GLY A 196 -5.64 3.73 -10.55
C GLY A 196 -5.61 3.56 -9.02
N ALA A 197 -4.57 4.05 -8.37
CA ALA A 197 -4.42 4.02 -6.92
C ALA A 197 -5.53 4.81 -6.21
N LEU A 198 -5.82 6.03 -6.68
CA LEU A 198 -6.90 6.87 -6.13
C LEU A 198 -8.27 6.20 -6.28
N ALA A 199 -8.57 5.63 -7.46
CA ALA A 199 -9.84 4.94 -7.68
C ALA A 199 -9.97 3.66 -6.82
N ALA A 200 -8.87 2.94 -6.58
CA ALA A 200 -8.88 1.79 -5.68
C ALA A 200 -9.07 2.22 -4.21
N ALA A 201 -8.39 3.28 -3.78
CA ALA A 201 -8.55 3.85 -2.45
C ALA A 201 -9.98 4.38 -2.20
N ASP A 202 -10.57 5.09 -3.17
CA ASP A 202 -11.96 5.56 -3.09
C ASP A 202 -12.93 4.39 -2.88
N ARG A 203 -12.79 3.31 -3.66
CA ARG A 203 -13.62 2.09 -3.51
C ARG A 203 -13.42 1.37 -2.17
N ALA A 204 -12.22 1.45 -1.60
CA ALA A 204 -11.90 0.85 -0.30
C ALA A 204 -12.43 1.68 0.88
N LEU A 205 -12.43 3.01 0.75
CA LEU A 205 -12.93 3.96 1.75
C LEU A 205 -14.46 4.12 1.69
N GLU A 206 -15.11 3.73 0.59
CA GLU A 206 -16.57 3.64 0.52
C GLU A 206 -17.11 2.67 1.58
N ALA A 207 -18.05 3.18 2.40
CA ALA A 207 -18.75 2.36 3.38
C ALA A 207 -19.33 1.10 2.71
N PRO A 208 -19.23 -0.09 3.33
CA PRO A 208 -19.88 -1.27 2.79
C PRO A 208 -21.35 -0.94 2.59
N LYS A 209 -21.83 -1.03 1.34
CA LYS A 209 -23.27 -1.03 1.08
C LYS A 209 -23.81 -2.18 1.90
N GLY A 210 -24.50 -1.86 2.99
CA GLY A 210 -25.15 -2.85 3.84
C GLY A 210 -25.98 -3.80 2.97
N PRO A 211 -26.19 -5.05 3.42
CA PRO A 211 -27.01 -5.99 2.66
C PRO A 211 -28.30 -5.28 2.27
N LYS A 212 -28.63 -5.30 0.96
CA LYS A 212 -29.95 -4.90 0.51
C LYS A 212 -30.94 -5.72 1.36
N GLY A 213 -31.63 -5.05 2.27
CA GLY A 213 -32.64 -5.68 3.10
C GLY A 213 -33.66 -6.34 2.18
N ASN A 214 -33.89 -7.64 2.43
CA ASN A 214 -34.92 -8.55 1.89
C ASN A 214 -35.68 -8.13 0.64
#